data_AF-A0A096AWD5-F1
#
_entry.id   AF-A0A096AWD5-F1
#
_cell.length_a   1.000
_cell.length_b   1.000
_cell.length_c   1.000
_cell.angle_alpha   90.00
_cell.angle_beta   90.00
_cell.angle_gamma   90.00
#
_symmetry.space_group_name_H-M   'P 1'
#
loop_
_entity.id
_entity.type
_entity.pdbx_description
1 polymer ?
#
loop_
_entity_poly.entity_id
_entity_poly.type
_entity_poly.pdbx_seq_one_letter_code
_entity_poly.pdbx_strand_id
1 'polypeptide(L)'
;MVKKILSIAFAAALFMAYPLSVQAGQSMEIIENDIQNVSISVSGSVLHVSGANGQVLQVYNVTGVCLMSVKVDSQDKRYELNVPKGCYIVKVGKTVRKISIR
;
A
#
# COMPACT_ATOMS: atom_id res chain seq x y z
N MET A 1 -29.39 61.90 -12.73
CA MET A 1 -28.67 61.37 -11.56
C MET A 1 -28.42 59.86 -11.65
N VAL A 2 -29.41 59.07 -12.07
CA VAL A 2 -29.31 57.60 -12.23
C VAL A 2 -28.14 57.14 -13.12
N LYS A 3 -27.83 57.83 -14.22
CA LYS A 3 -26.69 57.49 -15.09
C LYS A 3 -25.34 57.59 -14.38
N LYS A 4 -25.14 58.61 -13.52
CA LYS A 4 -23.89 58.78 -12.75
C LYS A 4 -23.77 57.72 -11.67
N ILE A 5 -24.89 57.38 -11.02
CA ILE A 5 -24.94 56.29 -10.02
C ILE A 5 -24.59 54.95 -10.69
N LEU A 6 -25.13 54.69 -11.88
CA LEU A 6 -24.83 53.48 -12.64
C LEU A 6 -23.35 53.42 -13.06
N SER A 7 -22.77 54.53 -13.52
CA SER A 7 -21.35 54.60 -13.86
C SER A 7 -20.43 54.37 -12.66
N ILE A 8 -20.80 54.89 -11.47
CA ILE A 8 -20.03 54.69 -10.24
C ILE A 8 -20.13 53.24 -9.77
N ALA A 9 -21.32 52.65 -9.81
CA ALA A 9 -21.53 51.25 -9.47
C ALA A 9 -20.76 50.31 -10.40
N PHE A 10 -20.73 50.60 -11.71
CA PHE A 10 -19.98 49.85 -12.69
C PHE A 10 -18.46 49.94 -12.46
N ALA A 11 -17.95 51.13 -12.14
CA ALA A 11 -16.54 51.32 -11.80
C ALA A 11 -16.15 50.57 -10.52
N ALA A 12 -17.00 50.56 -9.48
CA ALA A 12 -16.75 49.84 -8.24
C ALA A 12 -16.71 48.31 -8.41
N ALA A 13 -17.56 47.76 -9.28
CA ALA A 13 -17.58 46.32 -9.57
C ALA A 13 -16.28 45.82 -10.23
N LEU A 14 -15.62 46.67 -11.03
CA LEU A 14 -14.36 46.33 -11.69
C LEU A 14 -13.18 46.18 -10.72
N PHE A 15 -13.25 46.78 -9.52
CA PHE A 15 -12.18 46.66 -8.50
C PHE A 15 -12.26 45.38 -7.67
N MET A 16 -13.33 44.59 -7.76
CA MET A 16 -13.47 43.33 -7.01
C MET A 16 -12.85 42.11 -7.72
N ALA A 17 -12.35 42.29 -8.94
CA ALA A 17 -11.69 41.24 -9.72
C ALA A 17 -10.19 41.16 -9.40
N TYR A 18 -9.85 40.78 -8.17
CA TYR A 18 -8.47 40.43 -7.80
C TYR A 18 -8.31 38.90 -7.76
N PRO A 19 -7.29 38.32 -8.43
CA PRO A 19 -7.06 36.89 -8.39
C PRO A 19 -6.58 36.47 -7.00
N LEU A 20 -7.25 35.48 -6.41
CA LEU A 20 -6.79 34.83 -5.20
C LEU A 20 -5.67 33.83 -5.57
N SER A 21 -4.47 34.05 -5.05
CA SER A 21 -3.37 33.09 -5.20
C SER A 21 -3.62 31.88 -4.29
N VAL A 22 -3.85 30.71 -4.89
CA VAL A 22 -3.90 29.44 -4.19
C VAL A 22 -2.55 28.75 -4.33
N GLN A 23 -1.93 28.40 -3.20
CA GLN A 23 -0.68 27.65 -3.18
C GLN A 23 -0.96 26.18 -2.90
N ALA A 24 -0.36 25.28 -3.68
CA ALA A 24 -0.42 23.85 -3.43
C ALA A 24 0.32 23.54 -2.12
N GLY A 25 -0.42 23.04 -1.12
CA GLY A 25 0.18 22.52 0.12
C GLY A 25 1.02 21.30 -0.22
N GLN A 26 2.29 21.29 0.19
CA GLN A 26 3.15 20.12 0.05
C GLN A 26 2.50 18.95 0.79
N SER A 27 2.24 17.86 0.08
CA SER A 27 1.83 16.60 0.70
C SER A 27 2.97 16.13 1.61
N MET A 28 2.70 16.01 2.91
CA MET A 28 3.64 15.34 3.80
C MET A 28 3.80 13.89 3.34
N GLU A 29 4.98 13.53 2.85
CA GLU A 29 5.37 12.13 2.77
C GLU A 29 5.54 11.63 4.20
N ILE A 30 4.58 10.84 4.66
CA ILE A 30 4.74 10.06 5.88
C ILE A 30 5.83 9.03 5.56
N ILE A 31 7.05 9.30 6.02
CA ILE A 31 8.11 8.29 6.04
C ILE A 31 7.64 7.20 7.00
N GLU A 32 7.07 6.11 6.48
CA GLU A 32 6.80 4.88 7.24
C GLU A 32 8.15 4.30 7.69
N ASN A 33 8.68 4.84 8.78
CA ASN A 33 9.87 4.34 9.45
C ASN A 33 9.49 3.17 10.36
N ASP A 34 9.10 2.04 9.76
CA ASP A 34 9.24 0.70 10.37
C ASP A 34 9.07 -0.41 9.31
N ILE A 35 9.90 -0.37 8.26
CA ILE A 35 9.97 -1.49 7.33
C ILE A 35 10.88 -2.55 7.94
N GLN A 36 10.34 -3.36 8.86
CA GLN A 36 10.81 -4.75 8.94
C GLN A 36 10.51 -5.37 7.57
N ASN A 37 11.52 -5.38 6.70
CA ASN A 37 11.40 -5.86 5.33
C ASN A 37 11.23 -7.38 5.36
N VAL A 38 9.97 -7.82 5.48
CA VAL A 38 9.61 -9.22 5.37
C VAL A 38 10.04 -9.70 3.98
N SER A 39 11.01 -10.63 3.94
CA SER A 39 11.44 -11.26 2.70
C SER A 39 10.80 -12.62 2.57
N ILE A 40 10.28 -12.90 1.37
CA ILE A 40 9.65 -14.18 1.02
C ILE A 40 10.37 -14.71 -0.22
N SER A 41 10.97 -15.89 -0.12
CA SER A 41 11.60 -16.59 -1.25
C SER A 41 11.22 -18.07 -1.27
N VAL A 42 11.33 -18.72 -2.43
CA VAL A 42 10.98 -20.13 -2.59
C VAL A 42 12.06 -20.87 -3.36
N SER A 43 12.42 -22.06 -2.86
CA SER A 43 13.39 -22.96 -3.47
C SER A 43 12.80 -24.37 -3.51
N GLY A 44 12.36 -24.82 -4.68
CA GLY A 44 11.59 -26.06 -4.82
C GLY A 44 10.24 -25.96 -4.11
N SER A 45 10.03 -26.80 -3.10
CA SER A 45 8.87 -26.78 -2.20
C SER A 45 9.12 -26.03 -0.88
N VAL A 46 10.30 -25.45 -0.69
CA VAL A 46 10.69 -24.78 0.56
C VAL A 46 10.42 -23.30 0.47
N LEU A 47 9.54 -22.80 1.35
CA LEU A 47 9.28 -21.39 1.53
C LEU A 47 10.21 -20.84 2.62
N HIS A 48 11.05 -19.87 2.27
CA HIS A 48 11.90 -19.16 3.22
C HIS A 48 11.32 -17.78 3.50
N VAL A 49 11.10 -17.50 4.78
CA VAL A 49 10.56 -16.23 5.28
C VAL A 49 11.54 -15.64 6.28
N SER A 50 11.96 -14.39 6.06
CA SER A 50 12.79 -13.64 7.00
C SER A 50 12.17 -12.29 7.38
N GLY A 51 12.56 -11.75 8.54
CA GLY A 51 12.06 -10.47 9.06
C GLY A 51 10.60 -10.49 9.51
N ALA A 52 10.04 -11.66 9.81
CA ALA A 52 8.61 -11.85 10.04
C ALA A 52 8.24 -12.37 11.44
N ASN A 53 9.15 -12.32 12.42
CA ASN A 53 8.89 -12.86 13.75
C ASN A 53 7.60 -12.24 14.36
N GLY A 54 6.71 -13.09 14.87
CA GLY A 54 5.44 -12.70 15.45
C GLY A 54 4.32 -12.46 14.46
N GLN A 55 4.62 -12.38 13.15
CA GLN A 55 3.61 -12.22 12.10
C GLN A 55 2.96 -13.55 11.73
N VAL A 56 1.80 -13.50 11.08
CA VAL A 56 1.09 -14.68 10.60
C VAL A 56 1.42 -14.90 9.13
N LEU A 57 1.97 -16.07 8.82
CA LEU A 57 2.16 -16.61 7.47
C LEU A 57 0.88 -17.33 7.04
N GLN A 58 0.38 -17.00 5.85
CA GLN A 58 -0.77 -17.61 5.21
C GLN A 58 -0.42 -17.98 3.77
N VAL A 59 -0.81 -19.17 3.33
CA VAL A 59 -0.61 -19.63 1.95
C VAL A 59 -1.97 -19.93 1.33
N TYR A 60 -2.24 -19.33 0.18
CA TYR A 60 -3.49 -19.49 -0.56
C TYR A 60 -3.23 -20.08 -1.95
N ASN A 61 -4.19 -20.85 -2.44
CA ASN A 61 -4.25 -21.21 -3.85
C ASN A 61 -4.79 -20.04 -4.70
N VAL A 62 -4.78 -20.19 -6.03
CA VAL A 62 -5.28 -19.16 -6.96
C VAL A 62 -6.77 -18.85 -6.83
N THR A 63 -7.55 -19.75 -6.22
CA THR A 63 -8.99 -19.54 -5.97
C THR A 63 -9.26 -18.88 -4.62
N GLY A 64 -8.23 -18.51 -3.86
CA GLY A 64 -8.35 -17.83 -2.56
C GLY A 64 -8.59 -18.75 -1.35
N VAL A 65 -8.50 -20.08 -1.50
CA VAL A 65 -8.59 -21.01 -0.37
C VAL A 65 -7.27 -21.00 0.41
N CYS A 66 -7.36 -20.81 1.73
CA CYS A 66 -6.21 -20.86 2.65
C CYS A 66 -5.80 -22.31 2.91
N LEU A 67 -4.60 -22.70 2.47
CA LEU A 67 -4.04 -24.04 2.63
C LEU A 67 -3.20 -24.17 3.89
N MET A 68 -2.63 -23.06 4.38
CA MET A 68 -1.76 -23.01 5.56
C MET A 68 -1.91 -21.67 6.26
N SER A 69 -1.98 -21.67 7.60
CA SER A 69 -1.94 -20.46 8.43
C SER A 69 -1.15 -20.75 9.70
N VAL A 70 -0.01 -20.08 9.88
CA VAL A 70 0.90 -20.33 11.01
C VAL A 70 1.56 -19.04 11.48
N LYS A 71 1.77 -18.91 12.80
CA LYS A 71 2.54 -17.80 13.36
C LYS A 71 4.04 -18.08 13.18
N VAL A 72 4.77 -17.11 12.64
CA VAL A 72 6.22 -17.17 12.55
C VAL A 72 6.80 -16.87 13.94
N ASP A 73 7.68 -17.73 14.44
CA ASP A 73 8.27 -17.69 15.79
C ASP A 73 9.75 -17.27 15.81
N SER A 74 10.35 -17.11 14.63
CA SER A 74 11.76 -16.75 14.43
C SER A 74 11.89 -15.63 13.41
N GLN A 75 13.00 -14.88 13.45
CA GLN A 75 13.31 -13.89 12.40
C GLN A 75 13.70 -14.53 11.06
N ASP A 76 14.11 -15.79 11.06
CA ASP A 76 14.42 -16.57 9.84
C ASP A 76 13.82 -17.96 10.01
N LYS A 77 12.91 -18.35 9.11
CA LYS A 77 12.24 -19.65 9.16
C LYS A 77 11.98 -20.21 7.77
N ARG A 78 12.05 -21.54 7.67
CA ARG A 78 11.74 -22.31 6.47
C ARG A 78 10.50 -23.17 6.71
N TYR A 79 9.65 -23.25 5.70
CA TYR A 79 8.42 -24.03 5.71
C TYR A 79 8.36 -24.93 4.49
N GLU A 80 8.13 -26.22 4.73
CA GLU A 80 7.94 -27.18 3.66
C GLU A 80 6.49 -27.13 3.17
N LEU A 81 6.30 -26.67 1.93
CA LEU A 81 5.00 -26.57 1.31
C LEU A 81 4.63 -27.90 0.65
N ASN A 82 3.85 -28.71 1.36
CA ASN A 82 3.31 -29.98 0.87
C ASN A 82 2.09 -29.76 -0.03
N VAL A 83 2.27 -28.99 -1.10
CA VAL A 83 1.21 -28.62 -2.06
C VAL A 83 1.59 -29.05 -3.48
N PRO A 84 0.63 -29.34 -4.36
CA PRO A 84 0.92 -29.67 -5.76
C PRO A 84 1.67 -28.55 -6.49
N LYS A 85 2.36 -28.90 -7.59
CA LYS A 85 2.98 -27.91 -8.47
C LYS A 85 1.94 -26.90 -8.97
N GLY A 86 2.30 -25.62 -8.98
CA GLY A 86 1.36 -24.55 -9.32
C GLY A 86 1.74 -23.19 -8.77
N CYS A 87 0.84 -22.23 -8.97
CA CYS A 87 0.98 -20.87 -8.44
C CYS A 87 0.22 -20.72 -7.12
N TYR A 88 0.82 -20.01 -6.18
CA TYR A 88 0.24 -19.73 -4.86
C TYR A 88 0.47 -18.29 -4.46
N ILE A 89 -0.32 -17.82 -3.51
CA ILE A 89 -0.20 -16.51 -2.90
C ILE A 89 0.26 -16.72 -1.47
N VAL A 90 1.41 -16.16 -1.12
CA VAL A 90 1.92 -16.15 0.24
C VAL A 90 1.70 -14.77 0.83
N LYS A 91 1.08 -14.71 2.00
CA LYS A 91 0.88 -13.49 2.78
C LYS A 91 1.56 -13.64 4.13
N VAL A 92 2.35 -12.65 4.52
CA VAL A 92 3.00 -12.57 5.83
C VAL A 92 2.81 -11.16 6.35
N GLY A 93 1.94 -11.00 7.36
CA GLY A 93 1.51 -9.69 7.83
C GLY A 93 0.95 -8.82 6.69
N LYS A 94 1.63 -7.70 6.39
CA LYS A 94 1.27 -6.78 5.29
C LYS A 94 1.88 -7.17 3.93
N THR A 95 2.86 -8.06 3.90
CA THR A 95 3.59 -8.44 2.69
C THR A 95 2.89 -9.59 1.98
N VAL A 96 2.66 -9.45 0.67
CA VAL A 96 2.02 -10.49 -0.17
C VAL A 96 2.89 -10.75 -1.39
N ARG A 97 3.09 -12.02 -1.76
CA ARG A 97 3.90 -12.41 -2.92
C ARG A 97 3.30 -13.62 -3.64
N LYS A 98 3.26 -13.56 -4.97
CA LYS A 98 3.01 -14.74 -5.81
C LYS A 98 4.26 -15.62 -5.81
N ILE A 99 4.09 -16.91 -5.59
CA ILE A 99 5.14 -17.92 -5.73
C ILE A 99 4.72 -18.98 -6.75
N SER A 100 5.71 -19.66 -7.33
CA SER A 100 5.50 -20.81 -8.23
C SER A 100 6.28 -22.00 -7.68
N ILE A 101 5.58 -23.10 -7.42
CA ILE A 101 6.17 -24.40 -7.07
C ILE A 101 6.32 -25.19 -8.38
N ARG A 102 7.56 -25.60 -8.71
CA ARG A 102 7.92 -26.26 -9.98
C ARG A 102 8.10 -27.76 -9.87
#